data_AF-A0A3N5XI12-F1
#
_entry.id   AF-A0A3N5XI12-F1
#
_cell.length_a   1.000
_cell.length_b   1.000
_cell.length_c   1.000
_cell.angle_alpha   90.00
_cell.angle_beta   90.00
_cell.angle_gamma   90.00
#
_symmetry.space_group_name_H-M   'P 1'
#
loop_
_entity.id
_entity.type
_entity.pdbx_description
1 polymer ?
#
loop_
_entity_poly.entity_id
_entity_poly.type
_entity_poly.pdbx_seq_one_letter_code
_entity_poly.pdbx_strand_id
1 'polypeptide(L)'
;MDCHIINRNINNGKSDNSHNTIVCIDWGYNSHPQDKNCKILGNRFIVPQAGAHFIKIVYNRPSVNILFWGGAYIMVIDAYTHIVPPKYHAALGKMAVSGKIRPLDDLSTREFQVAGMINLEDRFKRMDLTPEVKDVISVTGPFLENIAGPKEAVELARIANDEVAEIVNKYPDRFVAGVAFLPLNDIEQTLREIDRAINELKLRGIEIGTDVNGKALDAPELMPVYEKMQNYDLPIYIHPSKNSFFPDYPEEVGSRYGLAGAIGWPHATSMA
;
A
#
# COMPACT_ATOMS: atom_id res chain seq x y z
N MET A 1 -9.96 2.02 -17.09
CA MET A 1 -11.24 2.71 -17.32
C MET A 1 -12.30 1.96 -16.54
N ASP A 2 -13.14 2.75 -15.86
CA ASP A 2 -14.24 2.42 -14.95
C ASP A 2 -13.86 1.97 -13.52
N CYS A 3 -13.90 2.95 -12.59
CA CYS A 3 -13.95 2.76 -11.15
C CYS A 3 -15.41 2.59 -10.73
N HIS A 4 -15.74 1.56 -9.96
CA HIS A 4 -17.05 1.42 -9.33
C HIS A 4 -16.99 1.79 -7.85
N ILE A 5 -17.90 2.68 -7.46
CA ILE A 5 -18.18 3.09 -6.09
C ILE A 5 -19.30 2.16 -5.59
N ILE A 6 -19.04 1.28 -4.62
CA ILE A 6 -20.12 0.57 -3.92
C ILE A 6 -20.68 1.53 -2.87
N ASN A 7 -21.86 2.09 -3.16
CA ASN A 7 -22.64 2.87 -2.22
C ASN A 7 -24.05 2.27 -2.17
N ARG A 8 -24.41 1.62 -1.07
CA ARG A 8 -25.82 1.30 -0.76
C ARG A 8 -26.12 1.66 0.69
N ASN A 9 -26.57 2.89 0.88
CA ASN A 9 -27.44 3.25 2.00
C ASN A 9 -28.90 3.03 1.57
N ILE A 10 -29.57 2.01 2.11
CA ILE A 10 -31.04 2.01 2.18
C ILE A 10 -31.38 2.40 3.62
N ASN A 11 -31.66 3.68 3.85
CA ASN A 11 -32.44 4.14 5.01
C ASN A 11 -33.02 5.54 4.78
N ASN A 12 -34.31 5.56 4.40
CA ASN A 12 -35.34 6.55 4.74
C ASN A 12 -34.92 8.00 5.05
N GLY A 13 -34.45 8.72 4.03
CA GLY A 13 -34.75 10.15 3.88
C GLY A 13 -34.08 11.13 4.85
N LYS A 14 -32.94 10.78 5.46
CA LYS A 14 -32.08 11.75 6.17
C LYS A 14 -30.66 11.66 5.65
N SER A 15 -30.16 12.73 5.05
CA SER A 15 -28.77 12.87 4.63
C SER A 15 -27.87 13.04 5.87
N ASP A 16 -27.08 12.04 6.19
CA ASP A 16 -25.96 12.17 7.12
C ASP A 16 -24.67 12.42 6.34
N ASN A 17 -23.92 13.44 6.75
CA ASN A 17 -22.67 13.91 6.14
C ASN A 17 -21.45 13.18 6.74
N SER A 18 -21.51 11.86 6.91
CA SER A 18 -20.33 11.08 7.28
C SER A 18 -19.41 10.94 6.06
N HIS A 19 -18.29 11.66 6.08
CA HIS A 19 -17.32 11.73 4.99
C HIS A 19 -16.48 10.45 4.91
N ASN A 20 -16.86 9.51 4.03
CA ASN A 20 -16.03 8.34 3.71
C ASN A 20 -14.99 8.71 2.65
N THR A 21 -13.70 8.62 2.97
CA THR A 21 -12.61 8.82 2.00
C THR A 21 -12.04 7.46 1.60
N ILE A 22 -12.40 6.97 0.42
CA ILE A 22 -11.76 5.82 -0.24
C ILE A 22 -10.70 6.36 -1.20
N VAL A 23 -9.45 5.92 -1.07
CA VAL A 23 -8.35 6.32 -1.95
C VAL A 23 -7.98 5.13 -2.84
N CYS A 24 -8.45 5.15 -4.08
CA CYS A 24 -8.04 4.21 -5.14
C CYS A 24 -6.96 4.87 -6.00
N ILE A 25 -5.84 4.17 -6.26
CA ILE A 25 -4.69 4.68 -7.03
C ILE A 25 -4.31 3.65 -8.10
N ASP A 26 -4.29 4.09 -9.37
CA ASP A 26 -4.10 3.27 -10.59
C ASP A 26 -2.62 3.22 -11.05
N TRP A 27 -2.22 2.10 -11.67
CA TRP A 27 -0.86 1.80 -12.14
C TRP A 27 -0.61 2.32 -13.57
N GLY A 28 0.58 2.90 -13.77
CA GLY A 28 1.19 3.11 -15.10
C GLY A 28 2.65 2.68 -15.08
N TYR A 29 2.94 1.41 -15.39
CA TYR A 29 4.30 0.88 -15.55
C TYR A 29 4.83 1.32 -16.93
N ASN A 30 5.99 1.97 -16.97
CA ASN A 30 6.83 2.01 -18.16
C ASN A 30 8.29 1.74 -17.76
N SER A 31 8.68 0.48 -17.84
CA SER A 31 10.06 0.04 -17.78
C SER A 31 10.64 -0.03 -19.20
N HIS A 32 11.26 1.07 -19.67
CA HIS A 32 12.22 1.02 -20.77
C HIS A 32 13.37 2.02 -20.52
N PRO A 33 14.64 1.58 -20.52
CA PRO A 33 15.77 2.45 -20.22
C PRO A 33 16.33 3.07 -21.51
N GLN A 34 15.62 3.97 -22.19
CA GLN A 34 16.23 4.77 -23.29
C GLN A 34 15.75 6.22 -23.48
N ASP A 35 14.78 6.74 -22.73
CA ASP A 35 14.34 8.12 -22.94
C ASP A 35 14.88 9.10 -21.90
N LYS A 36 15.96 9.82 -22.27
CA LYS A 36 16.62 10.83 -21.40
C LYS A 36 15.76 12.08 -21.11
N ASN A 37 14.55 12.16 -21.66
CA ASN A 37 13.63 13.30 -21.53
C ASN A 37 12.27 12.96 -20.90
N CYS A 38 12.02 11.72 -20.46
CA CYS A 38 10.74 11.33 -19.86
C CYS A 38 10.79 11.48 -18.33
N LYS A 39 10.22 12.56 -17.79
CA LYS A 39 9.93 12.67 -16.35
C LYS A 39 8.57 12.02 -16.08
N ILE A 40 8.58 10.79 -15.58
CA ILE A 40 7.37 10.08 -15.13
C ILE A 40 6.87 10.75 -13.83
N LEU A 41 5.72 11.42 -13.90
CA LEU A 41 5.04 12.00 -12.74
C LEU A 41 3.89 11.05 -12.37
N GLY A 42 4.15 10.13 -11.43
CA GLY A 42 3.13 9.26 -10.85
C GLY A 42 2.07 10.02 -10.03
N ASN A 43 1.11 9.28 -9.45
CA ASN A 43 -0.06 9.80 -8.75
C ASN A 43 0.31 10.67 -7.54
N ARG A 44 0.10 12.00 -7.64
CA ARG A 44 0.49 13.01 -6.63
C ARG A 44 -0.72 13.52 -5.85
N PHE A 45 -0.59 13.61 -4.52
CA PHE A 45 -1.53 14.31 -3.66
C PHE A 45 -0.92 15.63 -3.16
N ILE A 46 -1.72 16.70 -3.16
CA ILE A 46 -1.35 18.02 -2.64
C ILE A 46 -2.14 18.27 -1.36
N VAL A 47 -1.43 18.51 -0.24
CA VAL A 47 -2.04 18.92 1.02
C VAL A 47 -1.64 20.37 1.31
N PRO A 48 -2.58 21.34 1.36
CA PRO A 48 -2.26 22.72 1.72
C PRO A 48 -1.94 22.83 3.22
N GLN A 49 -0.82 23.45 3.55
CA GLN A 49 -0.40 23.66 4.93
C GLN A 49 -1.06 24.91 5.52
N ALA A 50 -2.34 24.81 5.89
CA ALA A 50 -3.00 25.67 6.89
C ALA A 50 -4.43 25.15 7.18
N GLY A 51 -4.62 24.52 8.34
CA GLY A 51 -5.90 24.48 9.07
C GLY A 51 -7.16 23.92 8.38
N ALA A 52 -7.06 23.23 7.24
CA ALA A 52 -8.20 22.63 6.58
C ALA A 52 -7.83 21.25 6.00
N HIS A 53 -8.50 20.20 6.48
CA HIS A 53 -8.39 18.84 5.96
C HIS A 53 -9.06 18.75 4.58
N PHE A 54 -8.32 19.10 3.53
CA PHE A 54 -8.71 18.83 2.15
C PHE A 54 -7.55 18.16 1.42
N ILE A 55 -7.69 16.87 1.09
CA ILE A 55 -6.86 16.20 0.10
C ILE A 55 -7.38 16.64 -1.27
N LYS A 56 -6.63 17.51 -1.97
CA LYS A 56 -6.97 17.91 -3.33
C LYS A 56 -6.24 16.99 -4.30
N ILE A 57 -7.00 16.11 -4.96
CA ILE A 57 -6.53 15.35 -6.13
C ILE A 57 -6.47 16.35 -7.30
N VAL A 58 -5.27 16.70 -7.77
CA VAL A 58 -5.11 17.55 -8.95
C VAL A 58 -4.71 16.67 -10.13
N TYR A 59 -5.66 16.43 -11.03
CA TYR A 59 -5.37 15.91 -12.37
C TYR A 59 -4.67 17.01 -13.18
N ASN A 60 -3.40 16.78 -13.55
CA ASN A 60 -2.65 17.73 -14.36
C ASN A 60 -3.08 17.61 -15.84
N ARG A 61 -3.85 18.57 -16.35
CA ARG A 61 -4.02 18.78 -17.79
C ARG A 61 -2.82 19.59 -18.32
N PRO A 62 -2.25 19.26 -19.49
CA PRO A 62 -1.06 19.93 -19.99
C PRO A 62 -1.44 21.29 -20.58
N SER A 63 -1.40 22.35 -19.78
CA SER A 63 -1.19 23.76 -20.16
C SER A 63 -1.73 24.74 -19.11
N VAL A 64 -1.16 24.77 -17.91
CA VAL A 64 -1.35 25.94 -17.02
C VAL A 64 -0.03 26.28 -16.34
N ASN A 65 0.53 27.44 -16.69
CA ASN A 65 1.54 28.13 -15.91
C ASN A 65 0.99 28.31 -14.49
N ILE A 66 1.57 27.62 -13.50
CA ILE A 66 1.25 27.86 -12.09
C ILE A 66 1.89 29.21 -11.72
N LEU A 67 1.12 30.27 -11.90
CA LEU A 67 1.36 31.59 -11.35
C LEU A 67 1.21 31.51 -9.82
N PHE A 68 2.33 31.68 -9.13
CA PHE A 68 2.42 31.75 -7.68
C PHE A 68 1.66 32.98 -7.16
N TRP A 69 0.69 32.77 -6.29
CA TRP A 69 0.17 33.78 -5.37
C TRP A 69 0.54 33.37 -3.96
N GLY A 70 1.51 34.08 -3.35
CA GLY A 70 1.79 34.03 -1.91
C GLY A 70 2.55 32.82 -1.38
N GLY A 71 3.87 32.73 -1.67
CA GLY A 71 4.92 32.23 -0.76
C GLY A 71 4.80 30.86 -0.05
N ALA A 72 3.77 30.05 -0.28
CA ALA A 72 3.56 28.80 0.44
C ALA A 72 4.39 27.66 -0.17
N TYR A 73 5.19 26.99 0.65
CA TYR A 73 5.84 25.74 0.28
C TYR A 73 4.78 24.65 0.06
N ILE A 74 4.81 24.01 -1.10
CA ILE A 74 3.93 22.87 -1.41
C ILE A 74 4.67 21.60 -0.99
N MET A 75 4.14 20.90 0.01
CA MET A 75 4.55 19.53 0.31
C MET A 75 3.85 18.59 -0.68
N VAL A 76 4.63 17.79 -1.40
CA VAL A 76 4.11 16.74 -2.29
C VAL A 76 4.22 15.40 -1.57
N ILE A 77 3.13 14.64 -1.53
CA ILE A 77 3.12 13.32 -0.89
C ILE A 77 2.97 12.25 -1.97
N ASP A 78 3.91 11.30 -1.99
CA ASP A 78 3.77 10.03 -2.69
C ASP A 78 3.19 8.99 -1.72
N ALA A 79 1.95 8.59 -1.97
CA ALA A 79 1.21 7.66 -1.11
C ALA A 79 1.28 6.20 -1.60
N TYR A 80 1.95 5.93 -2.72
CA TYR A 80 2.12 4.59 -3.30
C TYR A 80 3.60 4.23 -3.27
N THR A 81 4.13 3.93 -2.09
CA THR A 81 5.53 3.49 -1.97
C THR A 81 5.66 2.31 -1.03
N HIS A 82 6.52 1.37 -1.44
CA HIS A 82 6.76 0.16 -0.68
C HIS A 82 8.18 0.08 -0.15
N ILE A 83 8.33 -0.63 0.96
CA ILE A 83 9.60 -0.97 1.57
C ILE A 83 9.61 -2.46 1.95
N VAL A 84 10.80 -3.05 1.99
CA VAL A 84 11.05 -4.32 2.67
C VAL A 84 11.98 -3.99 3.84
N PRO A 85 11.43 -3.78 5.06
CA PRO A 85 12.25 -3.40 6.20
C PRO A 85 13.29 -4.49 6.54
N PRO A 86 14.56 -4.16 6.87
CA PRO A 86 15.61 -5.15 7.09
C PRO A 86 15.35 -6.21 8.16
N LYS A 87 14.77 -5.86 9.31
CA LYS A 87 14.39 -6.83 10.36
C LYS A 87 13.27 -7.74 9.87
N TYR A 88 12.28 -7.19 9.17
CA TYR A 88 11.23 -7.97 8.53
C TYR A 88 11.79 -8.96 7.50
N HIS A 89 12.68 -8.50 6.61
CA HIS A 89 13.38 -9.34 5.64
C HIS A 89 14.14 -10.49 6.31
N ALA A 90 14.88 -10.19 7.39
CA ALA A 90 15.61 -11.19 8.15
C ALA A 90 14.67 -12.19 8.85
N ALA A 91 13.50 -11.75 9.32
CA ALA A 91 12.50 -12.63 9.91
C ALA A 91 11.92 -13.61 8.87
N LEU A 92 11.56 -13.11 7.70
CA LEU A 92 11.12 -13.95 6.58
C LEU A 92 12.18 -15.00 6.20
N GLY A 93 13.45 -14.58 6.07
CA GLY A 93 14.55 -15.50 5.77
C GLY A 93 14.71 -16.62 6.81
N LYS A 94 14.59 -16.30 8.11
CA LYS A 94 14.63 -17.33 9.17
C LYS A 94 13.46 -18.31 9.06
N MET A 95 12.27 -17.80 8.76
CA MET A 95 11.07 -18.63 8.66
C MET A 95 11.11 -19.53 7.41
N ALA A 96 11.68 -19.02 6.30
CA ALA A 96 11.94 -19.79 5.08
C ALA A 96 12.87 -20.97 5.36
N VAL A 97 14.01 -20.71 6.01
CA VAL A 97 14.99 -21.74 6.37
C VAL A 97 14.39 -22.80 7.30
N SER A 98 13.48 -22.39 8.19
CA SER A 98 12.79 -23.32 9.10
C SER A 98 11.65 -24.12 8.46
N GLY A 99 11.31 -23.85 7.18
CA GLY A 99 10.18 -24.48 6.49
C GLY A 99 8.80 -24.05 7.00
N LYS A 100 8.73 -22.97 7.80
CA LYS A 100 7.48 -22.45 8.38
C LYS A 100 6.68 -21.58 7.42
N ILE A 101 7.30 -21.10 6.35
CA ILE A 101 6.63 -20.39 5.26
C ILE A 101 6.77 -21.19 3.97
N ARG A 102 5.76 -21.08 3.10
CA ARG A 102 5.70 -21.81 1.83
C ARG A 102 6.89 -21.40 0.94
N PRO A 103 7.56 -22.33 0.21
CA PRO A 103 8.74 -22.03 -0.62
C PRO A 103 8.51 -21.13 -1.87
N LEU A 104 7.46 -20.32 -1.92
CA LEU A 104 7.02 -19.68 -3.16
C LEU A 104 7.03 -18.14 -3.13
N ASP A 105 7.71 -17.56 -2.15
CA ASP A 105 7.66 -16.13 -1.89
C ASP A 105 9.02 -15.59 -1.44
N ASP A 106 10.09 -16.16 -2.01
CA ASP A 106 11.41 -15.61 -1.79
C ASP A 106 11.43 -14.18 -2.34
N LEU A 107 11.47 -13.19 -1.44
CA LEU A 107 11.77 -11.79 -1.74
C LEU A 107 13.15 -11.64 -2.45
N SER A 108 13.91 -12.73 -2.63
CA SER A 108 15.05 -12.80 -3.54
C SER A 108 14.69 -12.78 -5.02
N THR A 109 13.41 -12.97 -5.40
CA THR A 109 13.03 -12.81 -6.81
C THR A 109 13.29 -11.39 -7.27
N ARG A 110 13.74 -11.27 -8.53
CA ARG A 110 14.34 -10.05 -9.11
C ARG A 110 13.43 -8.81 -9.05
N GLU A 111 12.12 -9.02 -8.91
CA GLU A 111 11.07 -8.00 -8.79
C GLU A 111 11.06 -7.31 -7.41
N PHE A 112 11.47 -8.01 -6.34
CA PHE A 112 11.56 -7.46 -4.98
C PHE A 112 12.97 -6.95 -4.62
N GLN A 113 13.95 -7.12 -5.51
CA GLN A 113 15.32 -6.60 -5.36
C GLN A 113 15.52 -5.21 -5.96
N VAL A 114 14.48 -4.37 -5.97
CA VAL A 114 14.65 -2.95 -6.27
C VAL A 114 15.46 -2.35 -5.12
N ALA A 115 16.66 -1.85 -5.41
CA ALA A 115 17.62 -1.40 -4.39
C ALA A 115 16.97 -0.46 -3.35
N GLY A 116 16.14 0.50 -3.79
CA GLY A 116 15.45 1.43 -2.89
C GLY A 116 14.31 0.85 -2.05
N MET A 117 13.89 -0.40 -2.27
CA MET A 117 12.89 -1.08 -1.42
C MET A 117 13.55 -1.79 -0.23
N ILE A 118 14.73 -2.39 -0.43
CA ILE A 118 15.46 -3.14 0.61
C ILE A 118 16.58 -2.34 1.28
N ASN A 119 17.03 -1.25 0.65
CA ASN A 119 18.13 -0.41 1.13
C ASN A 119 17.73 1.07 1.19
N LEU A 120 17.68 1.61 2.41
CA LEU A 120 17.29 3.01 2.64
C LEU A 120 18.28 4.02 2.06
N GLU A 121 19.58 3.73 2.00
CA GLU A 121 20.57 4.64 1.40
C GLU A 121 20.32 4.81 -0.10
N ASP A 122 20.03 3.70 -0.80
CA ASP A 122 19.68 3.77 -2.21
C ASP A 122 18.33 4.45 -2.43
N ARG A 123 17.39 4.29 -1.50
CA ARG A 123 16.13 5.06 -1.51
C ARG A 123 16.38 6.55 -1.33
N PHE A 124 17.21 6.95 -0.37
CA PHE A 124 17.51 8.35 -0.10
C PHE A 124 18.15 9.04 -1.30
N LYS A 125 19.08 8.37 -1.99
CA LYS A 125 19.62 8.88 -3.26
C LYS A 125 18.53 9.19 -4.29
N ARG A 126 17.47 8.36 -4.36
CA ARG A 126 16.32 8.61 -5.24
C ARG A 126 15.45 9.76 -4.74
N MET A 127 15.17 9.82 -3.44
CA MET A 127 14.37 10.89 -2.84
C MET A 127 15.06 12.25 -2.93
N ASP A 128 16.40 12.30 -2.92
CA ASP A 128 17.18 13.52 -3.10
C ASP A 128 17.08 14.10 -4.51
N LEU A 129 16.61 13.33 -5.50
CA LEU A 129 16.27 13.84 -6.83
C LEU A 129 14.96 14.65 -6.83
N THR A 130 14.14 14.50 -5.80
CA THR A 130 12.82 15.15 -5.62
C THR A 130 12.61 15.54 -4.15
N PRO A 131 13.42 16.48 -3.61
CA PRO A 131 13.45 16.80 -2.17
C PRO A 131 12.12 17.32 -1.62
N GLU A 132 11.26 17.87 -2.48
CA GLU A 132 9.90 18.33 -2.17
C GLU A 132 8.88 17.19 -1.95
N VAL A 133 9.21 15.97 -2.39
CA VAL A 133 8.36 14.78 -2.26
C VAL A 133 8.69 14.04 -0.97
N LYS A 134 7.65 13.68 -0.23
CA LYS A 134 7.71 12.83 0.97
C LYS A 134 6.85 11.60 0.75
N ASP A 135 7.26 10.49 1.33
CA ASP A 135 6.63 9.20 1.06
C ASP A 135 5.76 8.75 2.24
N VAL A 136 4.61 8.16 1.94
CA VAL A 136 3.92 7.23 2.85
C VAL A 136 4.38 5.83 2.50
N ILE A 137 4.81 5.07 3.50
CA ILE A 137 5.44 3.76 3.28
C ILE A 137 4.54 2.61 3.75
N SER A 138 4.40 1.58 2.93
CA SER A 138 3.83 0.29 3.31
C SER A 138 4.81 -0.84 3.03
N VAL A 139 4.59 -2.01 3.63
CA VAL A 139 5.42 -3.19 3.38
C VAL A 139 4.96 -3.83 2.09
N THR A 140 5.89 -4.13 1.18
CA THR A 140 5.51 -4.83 -0.05
C THR A 140 4.97 -6.23 0.25
N GLY A 141 4.09 -6.71 -0.63
CA GLY A 141 3.67 -8.11 -0.64
C GLY A 141 4.86 -9.07 -0.83
N PRO A 142 4.63 -10.38 -0.60
CA PRO A 142 3.31 -11.01 -0.47
C PRO A 142 2.63 -10.76 0.87
N PHE A 143 1.30 -10.73 0.86
CA PHE A 143 0.47 -10.63 2.07
C PHE A 143 0.67 -11.84 3.00
N LEU A 144 0.60 -11.60 4.31
CA LEU A 144 1.02 -12.58 5.32
C LEU A 144 0.20 -13.87 5.29
N GLU A 145 -1.09 -13.77 5.00
CA GLU A 145 -1.99 -14.90 4.85
C GLU A 145 -1.60 -15.82 3.67
N ASN A 146 -0.87 -15.30 2.68
CA ASN A 146 -0.37 -16.08 1.56
C ASN A 146 0.92 -16.84 1.91
N ILE A 147 1.67 -16.42 2.93
CA ILE A 147 2.98 -17.01 3.22
C ILE A 147 3.06 -17.77 4.55
N ALA A 148 2.20 -17.43 5.52
CA ALA A 148 2.34 -17.85 6.90
C ALA A 148 1.03 -18.37 7.49
N GLY A 149 1.15 -19.25 8.49
CA GLY A 149 0.05 -19.60 9.37
C GLY A 149 -0.34 -18.43 10.30
N PRO A 150 -1.49 -18.50 11.00
CA PRO A 150 -1.98 -17.41 11.85
C PRO A 150 -0.98 -16.89 12.88
N LYS A 151 -0.28 -17.78 13.59
CA LYS A 151 0.67 -17.38 14.65
C LYS A 151 1.89 -16.69 14.05
N GLU A 152 2.44 -17.28 13.00
CA GLU A 152 3.56 -16.77 12.24
C GLU A 152 3.26 -15.41 11.60
N ALA A 153 2.06 -15.24 11.04
CA ALA A 153 1.60 -14.00 10.46
C ALA A 153 1.55 -12.88 11.50
N VAL A 154 1.04 -13.15 12.71
CA VAL A 154 1.00 -12.15 13.80
C VAL A 154 2.41 -11.71 14.19
N GLU A 155 3.36 -12.65 14.33
CA GLU A 155 4.75 -12.31 14.64
C GLU A 155 5.38 -11.45 13.55
N LEU A 156 5.18 -11.83 12.28
CA LEU A 156 5.68 -11.09 11.12
C LEU A 156 5.08 -9.68 11.01
N ALA A 157 3.76 -9.55 11.19
CA ALA A 157 3.07 -8.26 11.17
C ALA A 157 3.65 -7.31 12.21
N ARG A 158 3.90 -7.81 13.44
CA ARG A 158 4.47 -6.99 14.51
C ARG A 158 5.88 -6.50 14.17
N ILE A 159 6.75 -7.39 13.70
CA ILE A 159 8.11 -7.03 13.29
C ILE A 159 8.08 -5.98 12.18
N ALA A 160 7.21 -6.18 11.18
CA ALA A 160 7.06 -5.29 10.04
C ALA A 160 6.57 -3.90 10.47
N ASN A 161 5.50 -3.85 11.25
CA ASN A 161 4.87 -2.60 11.72
C ASN A 161 5.78 -1.82 12.68
N ASP A 162 6.47 -2.51 13.58
CA ASP A 162 7.43 -1.89 14.50
C ASP A 162 8.56 -1.22 13.70
N GLU A 163 9.11 -1.91 12.69
CA GLU A 163 10.21 -1.38 11.89
C GLU A 163 9.75 -0.24 10.96
N VAL A 164 8.55 -0.33 10.38
CA VAL A 164 7.95 0.79 9.62
C VAL A 164 7.82 2.01 10.51
N ALA A 165 7.29 1.86 11.72
CA ALA A 165 7.13 2.96 12.66
C ALA A 165 8.48 3.55 13.09
N GLU A 166 9.49 2.71 13.36
CA GLU A 166 10.86 3.16 13.64
C GLU A 166 11.44 3.99 12.48
N ILE A 167 11.26 3.54 11.23
CA ILE A 167 11.76 4.23 10.03
C ILE A 167 11.08 5.59 9.87
N VAL A 168 9.75 5.66 10.01
CA VAL A 168 8.99 6.92 9.94
C VAL A 168 9.45 7.89 11.02
N ASN A 169 9.60 7.42 12.26
CA ASN A 169 10.05 8.26 13.38
C ASN A 169 11.50 8.73 13.23
N LYS A 170 12.37 7.92 12.62
CA LYS A 170 13.78 8.25 12.44
C LYS A 170 14.02 9.24 11.29
N TYR A 171 13.19 9.21 10.25
CA TYR A 171 13.36 10.03 9.06
C TYR A 171 12.06 10.79 8.69
N PRO A 172 11.52 11.64 9.58
CA PRO A 172 10.25 12.35 9.34
C PRO A 172 10.31 13.35 8.18
N ASP A 173 11.51 13.84 7.85
CA ASP A 173 11.75 14.70 6.68
C ASP A 173 11.72 13.93 5.34
N ARG A 174 11.55 12.60 5.38
CA ARG A 174 11.48 11.72 4.21
C ARG A 174 10.16 10.96 4.19
N PHE A 175 9.76 10.42 5.34
CA PHE A 175 8.56 9.61 5.48
C PHE A 175 7.54 10.33 6.36
N VAL A 176 6.40 10.70 5.79
CA VAL A 176 5.34 11.43 6.51
C VAL A 176 4.39 10.52 7.27
N ALA A 177 4.28 9.25 6.85
CA ALA A 177 3.49 8.25 7.53
C ALA A 177 3.89 6.82 7.12
N GLY A 178 3.45 5.85 7.92
CA GLY A 178 3.50 4.43 7.58
C GLY A 178 2.10 3.83 7.61
N VAL A 179 1.90 2.76 6.85
CA VAL A 179 0.66 1.98 6.77
C VAL A 179 0.92 0.61 7.37
N ALA A 180 -0.02 0.12 8.18
CA ALA A 180 0.12 -1.13 8.90
C ALA A 180 -0.16 -2.34 8.00
N PHE A 181 0.67 -3.37 8.15
CA PHE A 181 0.53 -4.66 7.53
C PHE A 181 -0.16 -5.63 8.49
N LEU A 182 -1.11 -6.43 8.00
CA LEU A 182 -2.07 -7.16 8.86
C LEU A 182 -2.01 -8.69 8.70
N PRO A 183 -2.21 -9.45 9.79
CA PRO A 183 -2.31 -10.91 9.75
C PRO A 183 -3.76 -11.36 9.49
N LEU A 184 -4.27 -11.15 8.28
CA LEU A 184 -5.69 -11.31 7.94
C LEU A 184 -6.22 -12.77 7.95
N ASN A 185 -5.36 -13.74 8.25
CA ASN A 185 -5.74 -15.13 8.53
C ASN A 185 -6.17 -15.36 10.00
N ASP A 186 -6.13 -14.33 10.85
CA ASP A 186 -6.70 -14.31 12.20
C ASP A 186 -7.35 -12.94 12.47
N ILE A 187 -8.68 -12.86 12.34
CA ILE A 187 -9.42 -11.59 12.48
C ILE A 187 -9.30 -11.03 13.90
N GLU A 188 -9.34 -11.86 14.94
CA GLU A 188 -9.21 -11.33 16.30
C GLU A 188 -7.85 -10.70 16.55
N GLN A 189 -6.77 -11.35 16.08
CA GLN A 189 -5.43 -10.78 16.20
C GLN A 189 -5.24 -9.58 15.29
N THR A 190 -5.84 -9.58 14.10
CA THR A 190 -5.89 -8.42 13.20
C THR A 190 -6.46 -7.20 13.92
N LEU A 191 -7.62 -7.36 14.57
CA LEU A 191 -8.28 -6.27 15.28
C LEU A 191 -7.40 -5.72 16.42
N ARG A 192 -6.70 -6.59 17.15
CA ARG A 192 -5.72 -6.19 18.18
C ARG A 192 -4.51 -5.46 17.60
N GLU A 193 -4.00 -5.94 16.47
CA GLU A 193 -2.84 -5.33 15.80
C GLU A 193 -3.19 -3.97 15.20
N ILE A 194 -4.41 -3.77 14.69
CA ILE A 194 -4.90 -2.45 14.25
C ILE A 194 -4.87 -1.45 15.41
N ASP A 195 -5.40 -1.83 16.58
CA ASP A 195 -5.41 -0.98 17.76
C ASP A 195 -3.99 -0.59 18.17
N ARG A 196 -3.05 -1.56 18.16
CA ARG A 196 -1.64 -1.33 18.49
C ARG A 196 -0.96 -0.43 17.47
N ALA A 197 -1.09 -0.74 16.19
CA ALA A 197 -0.47 -0.01 15.09
C ALA A 197 -0.88 1.47 15.06
N ILE A 198 -2.16 1.76 15.29
CA ILE A 198 -2.68 3.13 15.25
C ILE A 198 -2.38 3.86 16.56
N ASN A 199 -2.68 3.26 17.72
CA ASN A 199 -2.59 3.97 19.00
C ASN A 199 -1.18 4.04 19.55
N GLU A 200 -0.39 2.98 19.42
CA GLU A 200 0.96 2.90 19.98
C GLU A 200 2.00 3.32 18.96
N LEU A 201 1.94 2.75 17.75
CA LEU A 201 2.95 3.01 16.70
C LEU A 201 2.66 4.25 15.84
N LYS A 202 1.45 4.81 15.93
CA LYS A 202 1.02 6.00 15.18
C LYS A 202 1.00 5.82 13.65
N LEU A 203 0.85 4.59 13.17
CA LEU A 203 0.61 4.30 11.76
C LEU A 203 -0.75 4.90 11.33
N ARG A 204 -0.85 5.32 10.06
CA ARG A 204 -1.94 6.18 9.56
C ARG A 204 -2.85 5.49 8.54
N GLY A 205 -2.95 4.18 8.64
CA GLY A 205 -3.83 3.36 7.82
C GLY A 205 -3.46 1.89 7.92
N ILE A 206 -4.23 1.06 7.23
CA ILE A 206 -3.94 -0.36 7.06
C ILE A 206 -3.86 -0.70 5.57
N GLU A 207 -3.14 -1.75 5.22
CA GLU A 207 -3.07 -2.29 3.86
C GLU A 207 -3.70 -3.68 3.82
N ILE A 208 -4.54 -3.92 2.80
CA ILE A 208 -5.18 -5.21 2.53
C ILE A 208 -5.03 -5.57 1.05
N GLY A 209 -5.05 -6.87 0.75
CA GLY A 209 -5.07 -7.37 -0.63
C GLY A 209 -6.40 -7.09 -1.34
N THR A 210 -6.45 -7.36 -2.65
CA THR A 210 -7.72 -7.42 -3.41
C THR A 210 -8.54 -8.68 -3.12
N ASP A 211 -7.94 -9.63 -2.41
CA ASP A 211 -8.59 -10.79 -1.81
C ASP A 211 -7.88 -11.13 -0.49
N VAL A 212 -8.57 -11.85 0.39
CA VAL A 212 -8.01 -12.37 1.65
C VAL A 212 -8.27 -13.86 1.70
N ASN A 213 -7.23 -14.68 1.72
CA ASN A 213 -7.34 -16.15 1.68
C ASN A 213 -8.21 -16.65 0.50
N GLY A 214 -8.15 -15.98 -0.66
CA GLY A 214 -8.97 -16.31 -1.84
C GLY A 214 -10.43 -15.88 -1.74
N LYS A 215 -10.82 -15.14 -0.70
CA LYS A 215 -12.16 -14.58 -0.54
C LYS A 215 -12.19 -13.11 -0.97
N ALA A 216 -13.31 -12.70 -1.55
CA ALA A 216 -13.57 -11.32 -1.92
C ALA A 216 -13.65 -10.40 -0.70
N LEU A 217 -13.47 -9.10 -0.92
CA LEU A 217 -13.47 -8.09 0.15
C LEU A 217 -14.85 -7.85 0.78
N ASP A 218 -15.92 -8.31 0.15
CA ASP A 218 -17.27 -8.30 0.73
C ASP A 218 -17.56 -9.52 1.63
N ALA A 219 -16.56 -10.36 1.89
CA ALA A 219 -16.68 -11.47 2.82
C ALA A 219 -17.08 -10.96 4.22
N PRO A 220 -18.15 -11.50 4.85
CA PRO A 220 -18.66 -10.98 6.13
C PRO A 220 -17.64 -10.98 7.28
N GLU A 221 -16.64 -11.87 7.21
CA GLU A 221 -15.55 -11.96 8.20
C GLU A 221 -14.61 -10.75 8.21
N LEU A 222 -14.57 -9.95 7.13
CA LEU A 222 -13.77 -8.73 7.05
C LEU A 222 -14.53 -7.50 7.60
N MET A 223 -15.86 -7.59 7.79
CA MET A 223 -16.67 -6.48 8.29
C MET A 223 -16.14 -5.86 9.60
N PRO A 224 -15.70 -6.65 10.61
CA PRO A 224 -15.13 -6.08 11.83
C PRO A 224 -13.87 -5.22 11.59
N VAL A 225 -13.08 -5.52 10.55
CA VAL A 225 -11.90 -4.73 10.17
C VAL A 225 -12.35 -3.37 9.62
N TYR A 226 -13.35 -3.35 8.74
CA TYR A 226 -13.92 -2.12 8.19
C TYR A 226 -14.56 -1.25 9.27
N GLU A 227 -15.36 -1.84 10.16
CA GLU A 227 -15.97 -1.12 11.29
C GLU A 227 -14.91 -0.50 12.21
N LYS A 228 -13.83 -1.25 12.49
CA LYS A 228 -12.73 -0.74 13.31
C LYS A 228 -12.03 0.44 12.63
N MET A 229 -11.72 0.35 11.35
CA MET A 229 -11.07 1.45 10.62
C MET A 229 -11.98 2.66 10.45
N GLN A 230 -13.28 2.46 10.27
CA GLN A 230 -14.28 3.52 10.29
C GLN A 230 -14.27 4.26 11.64
N ASN A 231 -14.19 3.54 12.76
CA ASN A 231 -14.11 4.15 14.10
C ASN A 231 -12.83 4.97 14.31
N TYR A 232 -11.72 4.55 13.70
CA TYR A 232 -10.47 5.32 13.74
C TYR A 232 -10.45 6.51 12.77
N ASP A 233 -11.39 6.58 11.82
CA ASP A 233 -11.41 7.55 10.73
C ASP A 233 -10.06 7.58 9.97
N LEU A 234 -9.54 6.38 9.66
CA LEU A 234 -8.27 6.20 8.96
C LEU A 234 -8.45 5.35 7.69
N PRO A 235 -7.62 5.59 6.66
CA PRO A 235 -7.78 4.95 5.37
C PRO A 235 -7.40 3.47 5.39
N ILE A 236 -8.06 2.73 4.50
CA ILE A 236 -7.68 1.38 4.09
C ILE A 236 -7.08 1.47 2.71
N TYR A 237 -5.88 0.94 2.55
CA TYR A 237 -5.18 0.85 1.30
C TYR A 237 -5.39 -0.53 0.68
N ILE A 238 -6.11 -0.57 -0.44
CA ILE A 238 -6.33 -1.81 -1.21
C ILE A 238 -5.20 -1.94 -2.23
N HIS A 239 -4.41 -2.99 -2.11
CA HIS A 239 -3.30 -3.27 -3.00
C HIS A 239 -3.55 -4.59 -3.76
N PRO A 240 -3.25 -4.66 -5.07
CA PRO A 240 -3.46 -5.87 -5.85
C PRO A 240 -2.69 -7.06 -5.26
N SER A 241 -3.37 -8.20 -5.12
CA SER A 241 -2.83 -9.44 -4.54
C SER A 241 -2.58 -10.54 -5.58
N LYS A 242 -2.93 -10.30 -6.86
CA LYS A 242 -2.78 -11.32 -7.91
C LYS A 242 -1.30 -11.60 -8.16
N ASN A 243 -0.85 -12.79 -7.78
CA ASN A 243 0.53 -13.23 -7.98
C ASN A 243 0.75 -13.78 -9.39
N SER A 244 2.03 -13.90 -9.77
CA SER A 244 2.45 -14.46 -11.07
C SER A 244 2.22 -15.97 -11.20
N PHE A 245 1.67 -16.65 -10.18
CA PHE A 245 1.31 -18.07 -10.27
C PHE A 245 -0.08 -18.29 -10.87
N PHE A 246 -0.89 -17.25 -11.03
CA PHE A 246 -2.13 -17.36 -11.79
C PHE A 246 -1.80 -17.41 -13.29
N PRO A 247 -2.01 -18.56 -13.97
CA PRO A 247 -1.67 -18.67 -15.38
C PRO A 247 -2.60 -17.83 -16.24
N ASP A 248 -2.07 -17.28 -17.33
CA ASP A 248 -2.89 -16.51 -18.29
C ASP A 248 -3.64 -17.46 -19.26
N TYR A 249 -3.07 -18.64 -19.52
CA TYR A 249 -3.68 -19.72 -20.30
C TYR A 249 -3.68 -21.05 -19.55
N PRO A 250 -4.65 -21.96 -19.80
CA PRO A 250 -4.80 -23.21 -19.04
C PRO A 250 -3.58 -24.15 -18.99
N GLU A 251 -2.69 -24.08 -19.98
CA GLU A 251 -1.49 -24.94 -20.07
C GLU A 251 -0.26 -24.32 -19.37
N GLU A 252 -0.37 -23.10 -18.85
CA GLU A 252 0.73 -22.41 -18.20
C GLU A 252 0.79 -22.73 -16.70
N VAL A 253 2.00 -22.68 -16.13
CA VAL A 253 2.22 -22.88 -14.69
C VAL A 253 2.06 -21.56 -13.92
N GLY A 254 2.13 -20.42 -14.61
CA GLY A 254 1.99 -19.09 -14.06
C GLY A 254 1.92 -18.04 -15.17
N SER A 255 1.59 -16.80 -14.81
CA SER A 255 1.45 -15.70 -15.75
C SER A 255 2.76 -15.44 -16.49
N ARG A 256 2.65 -15.11 -17.77
CA ARG A 256 3.78 -14.81 -18.64
C ARG A 256 3.71 -13.37 -19.12
N TYR A 257 4.83 -12.91 -19.68
CA TYR A 257 4.93 -11.58 -20.31
C TYR A 257 4.60 -10.39 -19.39
N GLY A 258 4.60 -10.61 -18.06
CA GLY A 258 4.23 -9.59 -17.08
C GLY A 258 2.73 -9.28 -17.02
N LEU A 259 1.87 -10.13 -17.58
CA LEU A 259 0.41 -9.87 -17.65
C LEU A 259 -0.25 -9.83 -16.28
N ALA A 260 0.24 -10.61 -15.30
CA ALA A 260 -0.21 -10.51 -13.91
C ALA A 260 -0.14 -9.08 -13.36
N GLY A 261 0.95 -8.36 -13.64
CA GLY A 261 1.09 -6.96 -13.24
C GLY A 261 0.38 -5.99 -14.18
N ALA A 262 0.54 -6.16 -15.49
CA ALA A 262 0.05 -5.19 -16.49
C ALA A 262 -1.48 -5.18 -16.62
N ILE A 263 -2.14 -6.33 -16.51
CA ILE A 263 -3.60 -6.48 -16.66
C ILE A 263 -4.21 -7.07 -15.40
N GLY A 264 -3.55 -8.05 -14.79
CA GLY A 264 -4.05 -8.77 -13.63
C GLY A 264 -4.27 -7.88 -12.41
N TRP A 265 -3.33 -6.98 -12.10
CA TRP A 265 -3.44 -6.07 -10.96
C TRP A 265 -4.54 -5.01 -11.13
N PRO A 266 -4.62 -4.26 -12.26
CA PRO A 266 -5.76 -3.37 -12.49
C PRO A 266 -7.10 -4.10 -12.48
N HIS A 267 -7.18 -5.29 -13.08
CA HIS A 267 -8.38 -6.10 -13.07
C HIS A 267 -8.80 -6.52 -11.65
N ALA A 268 -7.87 -7.09 -10.87
CA ALA A 268 -8.16 -7.50 -9.49
C ALA A 268 -8.64 -6.32 -8.64
N THR A 269 -8.02 -5.16 -8.80
CA THR A 269 -8.41 -3.92 -8.12
C THR A 269 -9.81 -3.44 -8.54
N SER A 270 -10.19 -3.67 -9.80
CA SER A 270 -11.52 -3.29 -10.32
C SER A 270 -12.63 -4.23 -9.86
N MET A 271 -12.31 -5.49 -9.53
CA MET A 271 -13.29 -6.45 -9.00
C MET A 271 -13.56 -6.27 -7.51
N ALA A 272 -12.55 -5.81 -6.76
CA ALA A 272 -12.59 -5.59 -5.33
C ALA A 272 -13.49 -4.41 -4.96
#